data_AF-A0A9Q9RXT3-F1
#
_entry.id   AF-A0A9Q9RXT3-F1
#
_cell.length_a   1.000
_cell.length_b   1.000
_cell.length_c   1.000
_cell.angle_alpha   90.00
_cell.angle_beta   90.00
_cell.angle_gamma   90.00
#
_symmetry.space_group_name_H-M   'P 1'
#
loop_
_entity.id
_entity.type
_entity.pdbx_description
1 polymer ?
#
loop_
_entity_poly.entity_id
_entity_poly.type
_entity_poly.pdbx_seq_one_letter_code
_entity_poly.pdbx_strand_id
1 'polypeptide(L)'
;MADSTTLTKPTAEEDGLKIVSMMPFANRTFVIPSRVEKYPSSDISHYDWRYLEPSRATSNKMQDLIYKELKTRFFQYYAESLRLEARFKLGWRGDGSMTNINTLRLPGSGIDSWGLADYFNKEVMVYFEHNSVDTFQSGKIAGYIFREWLQLTNGRPFFKRSAFFGKPVYLQEGGPQRLGQLSVFHDDLSLYVTAHAEDLVEFRRWTGEMPPEDDIPGKVQPWREYGYFMCHLFCSLYLVVDKQSYPLTAGPYDNPRGLRGYDRIHDMEHYTERELDQCTVLLVKTGDDAHLSSPVTFNPLFEAGLAMHVNRDDYSGGPKDEETVVRVKLGTAVRFVWELLQKEKESFEELETQAQMWEEEQNSLLETWLEDVMSHCDEIGVDNNDHMWVASRRAIARANGKAFDNDQVYPLWGRLRQWDL
;
A
#
# COMPACT_ATOMS: atom_id res chain seq x y z
N MET A 1 -0.71 21.84 24.93
CA MET A 1 0.46 22.63 24.55
C MET A 1 1.70 21.81 24.85
N ALA A 2 2.20 21.14 23.82
CA ALA A 2 3.51 20.50 23.80
C ALA A 2 3.99 20.67 22.35
N ASP A 3 4.77 21.73 22.14
CA ASP A 3 5.63 21.87 20.97
C ASP A 3 6.72 20.81 21.05
N SER A 4 6.95 20.07 19.96
CA SER A 4 8.27 19.68 19.45
C SER A 4 8.15 18.42 18.57
N THR A 5 8.00 18.64 17.27
CA THR A 5 8.66 17.86 16.21
C THR A 5 8.74 18.70 14.94
N THR A 6 9.20 19.95 15.06
CA THR A 6 9.84 20.64 13.94
C THR A 6 11.19 20.01 13.71
N LEU A 7 11.19 18.91 12.96
CA LEU A 7 12.39 18.36 12.35
C LEU A 7 12.71 19.26 11.15
N THR A 8 13.30 20.42 11.43
CA THR A 8 13.87 21.30 10.41
C THR A 8 14.96 20.54 9.66
N LYS A 9 14.72 20.19 8.40
CA LYS A 9 15.77 19.73 7.47
C LYS A 9 16.25 20.91 6.62
N PRO A 10 17.57 21.10 6.46
CA PRO A 10 18.11 22.04 5.50
C PRO A 10 18.08 21.41 4.10
N THR A 11 17.14 21.85 3.27
CA THR A 11 17.26 21.77 1.81
C THR A 11 18.14 22.94 1.38
N ALA A 12 19.34 22.65 0.89
CA ALA A 12 20.12 23.62 0.12
C ALA A 12 19.91 23.30 -1.36
N GLU A 13 19.33 24.25 -2.09
CA GLU A 13 19.44 24.29 -3.55
C GLU A 13 20.80 24.93 -3.85
N GLU A 14 21.78 24.13 -4.26
CA GLU A 14 23.06 24.64 -4.79
C GLU A 14 23.07 24.37 -6.29
N ASP A 15 23.23 25.41 -7.11
CA ASP A 15 23.45 25.33 -8.56
C ASP A 15 22.50 24.39 -9.35
N GLY A 16 21.19 24.45 -9.08
CA GLY A 16 20.17 23.66 -9.79
C GLY A 16 20.16 22.17 -9.44
N LEU A 17 20.99 21.73 -8.49
CA LEU A 17 20.99 20.38 -7.94
C LEU A 17 20.00 20.29 -6.77
N LYS A 18 19.07 19.34 -6.82
CA LYS A 18 18.14 19.06 -5.72
C LYS A 18 18.72 17.99 -4.81
N ILE A 19 19.15 18.38 -3.61
CA ILE A 19 19.70 17.43 -2.62
C ILE A 19 18.56 16.77 -1.86
N VAL A 20 18.41 15.46 -2.02
CA VAL A 20 17.40 14.67 -1.30
C VAL A 20 18.08 13.94 -0.15
N SER A 21 17.89 14.48 1.06
CA SER A 21 18.25 13.75 2.27
C SER A 21 17.10 12.85 2.69
N MET A 22 17.24 11.54 2.50
CA MET A 22 16.22 10.59 2.95
C MET A 22 16.41 10.22 4.42
N MET A 23 15.31 10.21 5.18
CA MET A 23 15.30 9.65 6.54
C MET A 23 15.43 8.12 6.47
N PRO A 24 16.05 7.51 7.48
CA PRO A 24 16.26 6.05 7.53
C PRO A 24 14.96 5.24 7.34
N PHE A 25 13.82 5.74 7.83
CA PHE A 25 12.52 5.06 7.71
C PHE A 25 11.92 5.06 6.29
N ALA A 26 12.33 5.98 5.43
CA ALA A 26 11.76 6.10 4.09
C ALA A 26 12.30 5.04 3.12
N ASN A 27 13.37 4.32 3.50
CA ASN A 27 14.16 3.55 2.54
C ASN A 27 15.03 2.43 3.16
N ARG A 28 14.67 1.87 4.33
CA ARG A 28 15.28 0.60 4.71
C ARG A 28 14.96 -0.42 3.62
N THR A 29 15.98 -0.98 2.96
CA THR A 29 15.85 -2.30 2.35
C THR A 29 15.23 -3.18 3.43
N PHE A 30 13.98 -3.57 3.25
CA PHE A 30 13.22 -4.28 4.28
C PHE A 30 13.89 -5.63 4.50
N VAL A 31 14.78 -5.71 5.49
CA VAL A 31 15.45 -6.95 5.83
C VAL A 31 14.51 -7.74 6.73
N ILE A 32 13.86 -8.73 6.14
CA ILE A 32 13.17 -9.76 6.91
C ILE A 32 14.26 -10.55 7.63
N PRO A 33 14.20 -10.67 8.97
CA PRO A 33 15.16 -11.49 9.70
C PRO A 33 15.19 -12.89 9.11
N SER A 34 16.37 -13.38 8.72
CA SER A 34 16.59 -14.75 8.23
C SER A 34 17.10 -15.67 9.33
N ARG A 35 17.80 -15.09 10.32
CA ARG A 35 18.44 -15.80 11.44
C ARG A 35 17.63 -15.64 12.73
N VAL A 36 16.49 -16.32 12.81
CA VAL A 36 15.60 -16.28 13.97
C VAL A 36 15.60 -17.64 14.67
N GLU A 37 16.13 -17.69 15.89
CA GLU A 37 16.03 -18.87 16.75
C GLU A 37 14.61 -19.00 17.32
N LYS A 38 14.10 -20.24 17.36
CA LYS A 38 12.80 -20.56 17.94
C LYS A 38 12.86 -20.44 19.47
N TYR A 39 12.07 -19.54 20.04
CA TYR A 39 11.95 -19.42 21.50
C TYR A 39 11.08 -20.55 22.10
N PRO A 40 11.57 -21.28 23.14
CA PRO A 40 10.86 -22.41 23.75
C PRO A 40 9.54 -22.05 24.46
N SER A 41 9.34 -20.77 24.80
CA SER A 41 8.18 -20.27 25.56
C SER A 41 7.10 -19.60 24.68
N SER A 42 7.20 -19.73 23.36
CA SER A 42 6.14 -19.24 22.46
C SER A 42 4.83 -19.97 22.79
N ASP A 43 3.75 -19.21 22.98
CA ASP A 43 2.41 -19.76 23.13
C ASP A 43 2.14 -20.69 21.94
N ILE A 44 2.02 -21.99 22.17
CA ILE A 44 1.78 -22.98 21.11
C ILE A 44 0.29 -23.26 20.90
N SER A 45 -0.58 -22.57 21.66
CA SER A 45 -2.03 -22.85 21.66
C SER A 45 -2.72 -22.52 20.33
N HIS A 46 -2.11 -21.69 19.48
CA HIS A 46 -2.63 -21.36 18.15
C HIS A 46 -2.20 -22.32 17.03
N TYR A 47 -1.33 -23.30 17.33
CA TYR A 47 -0.90 -24.33 16.39
C TYR A 47 -1.73 -25.61 16.53
N ASP A 48 -1.93 -26.30 15.41
CA ASP A 48 -2.53 -27.63 15.41
C ASP A 48 -1.54 -28.65 15.99
N TRP A 49 -1.88 -29.15 17.18
CA TRP A 49 -1.05 -30.06 17.97
C TRP A 49 -0.63 -31.33 17.22
N ARG A 50 -1.40 -31.76 16.20
CA ARG A 50 -1.12 -32.97 15.40
C ARG A 50 0.15 -32.87 14.58
N TYR A 51 0.66 -31.66 14.36
CA TYR A 51 1.82 -31.38 13.51
C TYR A 51 3.01 -30.84 14.30
N LEU A 52 2.94 -30.78 15.64
CA LEU A 52 4.05 -30.28 16.46
C LEU A 52 5.26 -31.22 16.38
N GLU A 53 5.01 -32.52 16.28
CA GLU A 53 6.04 -33.54 16.07
C GLU A 53 6.19 -33.84 14.57
N PRO A 54 7.39 -33.71 13.99
CA PRO A 54 7.59 -33.93 12.56
C PRO A 54 7.47 -35.42 12.22
N SER A 55 6.49 -35.78 11.40
CA SER A 55 6.50 -37.07 10.70
C SER A 55 7.60 -37.02 9.62
N ARG A 56 8.65 -37.83 9.78
CA ARG A 56 9.78 -37.93 8.84
C ARG A 56 9.32 -38.39 7.45
N ALA A 57 8.96 -37.44 6.58
CA ALA A 57 8.69 -37.70 5.17
C ALA A 57 9.60 -36.82 4.30
N THR A 58 10.86 -37.21 4.17
CA THR A 58 11.83 -36.64 3.22
C THR A 58 11.56 -37.18 1.82
N SER A 59 10.57 -36.62 1.14
CA SER A 59 10.38 -36.80 -0.31
C SER A 59 10.64 -35.46 -1.02
N ASN A 60 11.06 -35.47 -2.29
CA ASN A 60 11.24 -34.25 -3.08
C ASN A 60 9.97 -33.38 -3.07
N LYS A 61 8.79 -34.02 -3.11
CA LYS A 61 7.50 -33.35 -2.99
C LYS A 61 7.34 -32.57 -1.68
N MET A 62 7.94 -33.04 -0.58
CA MET A 62 7.93 -32.32 0.69
C MET A 62 8.89 -31.11 0.67
N GLN A 63 10.05 -31.24 0.03
CA GLN A 63 10.98 -30.11 -0.13
C GLN A 63 10.35 -28.97 -0.93
N ASP A 64 9.65 -29.28 -2.03
CA ASP A 64 8.91 -28.28 -2.82
C ASP A 64 7.83 -27.58 -1.99
N LEU A 65 7.14 -28.31 -1.12
CA LEU A 65 6.13 -27.75 -0.22
C LEU A 65 6.75 -26.85 0.84
N ILE A 66 7.90 -27.25 1.41
CA ILE A 66 8.63 -26.43 2.38
C ILE A 66 9.08 -25.12 1.74
N TYR A 67 9.67 -25.17 0.52
CA TYR A 67 10.05 -23.98 -0.22
C TYR A 67 8.84 -23.06 -0.47
N LYS A 68 7.69 -23.60 -0.88
CA LYS A 68 6.45 -22.81 -1.07
C LYS A 68 5.97 -22.15 0.23
N GLU A 69 6.08 -22.84 1.36
CA GLU A 69 5.71 -22.29 2.67
C GLU A 69 6.70 -21.23 3.17
N LEU A 70 8.00 -21.41 2.94
CA LEU A 70 9.02 -20.39 3.21
C LEU A 70 8.79 -19.14 2.34
N LYS A 71 8.52 -19.31 1.05
CA LYS A 71 8.15 -18.22 0.14
C LYS A 71 6.91 -17.49 0.63
N THR A 72 5.88 -18.22 1.05
CA THR A 72 4.67 -17.63 1.63
C THR A 72 4.98 -16.84 2.90
N ARG A 73 5.83 -17.39 3.78
CA ARG A 73 6.26 -16.74 5.02
C ARG A 73 7.04 -15.45 4.75
N PHE A 74 7.97 -15.45 3.80
CA PHE A 74 8.70 -14.25 3.37
C PHE A 74 7.72 -13.13 3.01
N PHE A 75 6.79 -13.37 2.09
CA PHE A 75 5.82 -12.33 1.69
C PHE A 75 4.84 -11.94 2.81
N GLN A 76 4.52 -12.85 3.74
CA GLN A 76 3.75 -12.51 4.94
C GLN A 76 4.48 -11.49 5.82
N TYR A 77 5.75 -11.75 6.15
CA TYR A 77 6.57 -10.84 6.95
C TYR A 77 6.88 -9.54 6.21
N TYR A 78 7.06 -9.60 4.89
CA TYR A 78 7.28 -8.43 4.06
C TYR A 78 6.08 -7.47 4.18
N ALA A 79 4.87 -7.98 3.91
CA ALA A 79 3.63 -7.22 4.03
C ALA A 79 3.38 -6.69 5.45
N GLU A 80 3.67 -7.48 6.49
CA GLU A 80 3.53 -7.05 7.88
C GLU A 80 4.53 -5.95 8.26
N SER A 81 5.77 -6.07 7.81
CA SER A 81 6.80 -5.06 8.06
C SER A 81 6.43 -3.73 7.41
N LEU A 82 5.94 -3.79 6.17
CA LEU A 82 5.47 -2.61 5.45
C LEU A 82 4.29 -1.94 6.14
N ARG A 83 3.34 -2.71 6.67
CA ARG A 83 2.25 -2.17 7.48
C ARG A 83 2.75 -1.32 8.66
N LEU A 84 3.89 -1.67 9.26
CA LEU A 84 4.45 -0.94 10.40
C LEU A 84 5.12 0.39 10.01
N GLU A 85 5.38 0.62 8.72
CA GLU A 85 6.02 1.85 8.27
C GLU A 85 5.12 3.06 8.49
N ALA A 86 5.71 4.13 9.04
CA ALA A 86 4.98 5.34 9.41
C ALA A 86 4.23 5.95 8.22
N ARG A 87 4.74 5.85 6.99
CA ARG A 87 4.03 6.35 5.80
C ARG A 87 2.74 5.60 5.47
N PHE A 88 2.70 4.29 5.71
CA PHE A 88 1.53 3.47 5.44
C PHE A 88 0.58 3.44 6.67
N LYS A 89 1.15 3.54 7.88
CA LYS A 89 0.42 3.52 9.16
C LYS A 89 -0.11 4.89 9.61
N LEU A 90 0.74 5.91 9.56
CA LEU A 90 0.43 7.27 10.00
C LEU A 90 0.11 8.19 8.83
N GLY A 91 0.74 8.02 7.67
CA GLY A 91 0.61 8.94 6.53
C GLY A 91 -0.81 9.09 5.95
N TRP A 92 -1.75 8.24 6.35
CA TRP A 92 -3.17 8.30 5.99
C TRP A 92 -4.08 8.84 7.12
N ARG A 93 -3.51 9.26 8.25
CA ARG A 93 -4.25 9.84 9.38
C ARG A 93 -4.54 11.32 9.14
N GLY A 94 -5.81 11.70 9.34
CA GLY A 94 -6.29 13.09 9.19
C GLY A 94 -5.80 14.07 10.25
N ASP A 95 -5.03 13.63 11.24
CA ASP A 95 -4.51 14.44 12.35
C ASP A 95 -3.28 15.30 12.00
N GLY A 96 -3.04 15.55 10.72
CA GLY A 96 -1.87 16.28 10.23
C GLY A 96 -0.75 15.39 9.69
N SER A 97 -0.93 14.06 9.71
CA SER A 97 0.01 13.11 9.12
C SER A 97 -0.14 12.99 7.59
N MET A 98 -1.35 13.21 7.06
CA MET A 98 -1.59 13.38 5.62
C MET A 98 -1.02 14.70 5.10
N THR A 99 -0.64 14.72 3.82
CA THR A 99 -0.30 15.97 3.13
C THR A 99 -1.54 16.87 3.10
N ASN A 100 -1.41 18.07 3.66
CA ASN A 100 -2.49 19.04 3.78
C ASN A 100 -2.47 20.02 2.61
N ILE A 101 -3.60 20.19 1.94
CA ILE A 101 -3.78 21.19 0.88
C ILE A 101 -4.80 22.21 1.33
N ASN A 102 -4.33 23.44 1.56
CA ASN A 102 -5.15 24.55 2.06
C ASN A 102 -5.24 25.71 1.06
N THR A 103 -4.86 25.46 -0.19
CA THR A 103 -4.91 26.46 -1.27
C THR A 103 -5.57 25.84 -2.49
N LEU A 104 -6.31 26.66 -3.25
CA LEU A 104 -6.99 26.24 -4.49
C LEU A 104 -6.01 25.90 -5.63
N ARG A 105 -4.76 26.33 -5.52
CA ARG A 105 -3.70 26.11 -6.51
C ARG A 105 -2.45 25.62 -5.80
N LEU A 106 -1.56 25.00 -6.56
CA LEU A 106 -0.23 24.66 -6.07
C LEU A 106 0.46 25.91 -5.47
N PRO A 107 1.14 25.79 -4.33
CA PRO A 107 1.91 26.88 -3.75
C PRO A 107 2.94 27.40 -4.76
N GLY A 108 3.12 28.72 -4.83
CA GLY A 108 4.14 29.33 -5.70
C GLY A 108 5.57 28.92 -5.34
N SER A 109 5.80 28.46 -4.10
CA SER A 109 7.06 27.87 -3.64
C SER A 109 7.28 26.43 -4.14
N GLY A 110 6.30 25.82 -4.81
CA GLY A 110 6.35 24.44 -5.26
C GLY A 110 6.25 23.42 -4.11
N ILE A 111 6.62 22.18 -4.43
CA ILE A 111 6.74 21.06 -3.50
C ILE A 111 8.24 20.81 -3.30
N ASP A 112 8.69 20.73 -2.05
CA ASP A 112 10.10 20.42 -1.79
C ASP A 112 10.48 19.02 -2.31
N SER A 113 11.77 18.75 -2.47
CA SER A 113 12.24 17.50 -3.07
C SER A 113 11.82 16.25 -2.30
N TRP A 114 11.64 16.35 -0.98
CA TRP A 114 11.19 15.23 -0.16
C TRP A 114 9.69 14.97 -0.33
N GLY A 115 8.88 16.03 -0.35
CA GLY A 115 7.46 15.97 -0.65
C GLY A 115 7.20 15.47 -2.07
N LEU A 116 8.04 15.86 -3.04
CA LEU A 116 7.93 15.44 -4.44
C LEU A 116 8.09 13.91 -4.58
N ALA A 117 9.07 13.33 -3.86
CA ALA A 117 9.33 11.89 -3.87
C ALA A 117 8.09 11.04 -3.48
N ASP A 118 7.19 11.61 -2.68
CA ASP A 118 6.03 10.90 -2.15
C ASP A 118 4.88 10.79 -3.17
N TYR A 119 4.89 11.62 -4.22
CA TYR A 119 3.92 11.56 -5.32
C TYR A 119 4.31 10.54 -6.40
N PHE A 120 5.59 10.19 -6.52
CA PHE A 120 6.04 9.17 -7.46
C PHE A 120 5.56 7.76 -7.09
N ASN A 121 5.45 6.91 -8.10
CA ASN A 121 5.08 5.50 -7.98
C ASN A 121 3.72 5.26 -7.29
N LYS A 122 2.76 6.16 -7.55
CA LYS A 122 1.38 6.06 -7.07
C LYS A 122 0.46 5.94 -8.27
N GLU A 123 -0.46 4.99 -8.26
CA GLU A 123 -1.40 4.84 -9.39
C GLU A 123 -2.43 5.95 -9.42
N VAL A 124 -2.90 6.39 -8.25
CA VAL A 124 -3.94 7.42 -8.14
C VAL A 124 -3.75 8.33 -6.93
N MET A 125 -4.33 9.52 -6.99
CA MET A 125 -4.52 10.36 -5.81
C MET A 125 -5.79 9.94 -5.04
N VAL A 126 -5.75 10.00 -3.71
CA VAL A 126 -6.93 9.80 -2.85
C VAL A 126 -7.14 11.05 -2.02
N TYR A 127 -8.11 11.87 -2.43
CA TYR A 127 -8.42 13.13 -1.78
C TYR A 127 -9.47 12.94 -0.68
N PHE A 128 -9.16 13.34 0.53
CA PHE A 128 -10.08 13.41 1.66
C PHE A 128 -10.58 14.83 1.79
N GLU A 129 -11.88 15.05 1.53
CA GLU A 129 -12.49 16.37 1.70
C GLU A 129 -12.46 16.85 3.15
N HIS A 130 -12.58 18.17 3.33
CA HIS A 130 -12.56 18.77 4.65
C HIS A 130 -13.71 18.22 5.51
N ASN A 131 -13.34 17.63 6.67
CA ASN A 131 -14.27 16.98 7.60
C ASN A 131 -15.15 15.90 6.96
N SER A 132 -14.71 15.23 5.88
CA SER A 132 -15.47 14.11 5.30
C SER A 132 -15.46 12.87 6.20
N VAL A 133 -14.32 12.61 6.83
CA VAL A 133 -14.10 11.50 7.75
C VAL A 133 -13.18 11.95 8.89
N ASP A 134 -13.26 11.27 10.03
CA ASP A 134 -12.31 11.49 11.12
C ASP A 134 -10.98 10.74 10.91
N THR A 135 -10.02 10.98 11.80
CA THR A 135 -8.68 10.34 11.77
C THR A 135 -8.73 8.81 11.82
N PHE A 136 -9.73 8.25 12.51
CA PHE A 136 -9.85 6.80 12.68
C PHE A 136 -10.43 6.16 11.41
N GLN A 137 -11.47 6.79 10.85
CA GLN A 137 -12.08 6.40 9.58
C GLN A 137 -11.08 6.50 8.41
N SER A 138 -10.25 7.55 8.35
CA SER A 138 -9.24 7.68 7.30
C SER A 138 -8.17 6.57 7.38
N GLY A 139 -7.76 6.19 8.61
CA GLY A 139 -6.87 5.05 8.84
C GLY A 139 -7.50 3.70 8.42
N LYS A 140 -8.79 3.50 8.71
CA LYS A 140 -9.53 2.30 8.27
C LYS A 140 -9.64 2.19 6.75
N ILE A 141 -9.90 3.30 6.06
CA ILE A 141 -9.93 3.35 4.59
C ILE A 141 -8.56 2.96 4.02
N ALA A 142 -7.48 3.47 4.60
CA ALA A 142 -6.12 3.12 4.19
C ALA A 142 -5.82 1.64 4.36
N GLY A 143 -6.15 1.07 5.53
CA GLY A 143 -6.00 -0.36 5.80
C GLY A 143 -6.80 -1.23 4.84
N TYR A 144 -8.01 -0.80 4.47
CA TYR A 144 -8.83 -1.47 3.47
C TYR A 144 -8.16 -1.47 2.08
N ILE A 145 -7.75 -0.30 1.59
CA ILE A 145 -7.08 -0.17 0.29
C ILE A 145 -5.81 -1.03 0.26
N PHE A 146 -5.00 -0.99 1.31
CA PHE A 146 -3.78 -1.79 1.40
C PHE A 146 -4.10 -3.29 1.33
N ARG A 147 -5.09 -3.75 2.10
CA ARG A 147 -5.52 -5.16 2.10
C ARG A 147 -6.01 -5.61 0.72
N GLU A 148 -6.89 -4.82 0.08
CA GLU A 148 -7.37 -5.16 -1.27
C GLU A 148 -6.21 -5.18 -2.26
N TRP A 149 -5.29 -4.21 -2.20
CA TRP A 149 -4.13 -4.16 -3.08
C TRP A 149 -3.18 -5.36 -2.87
N LEU A 150 -2.97 -5.80 -1.62
CA LEU A 150 -2.28 -7.06 -1.33
C LEU A 150 -2.98 -8.26 -1.96
N GLN A 151 -4.31 -8.34 -1.87
CA GLN A 151 -5.06 -9.45 -2.46
C GLN A 151 -4.93 -9.47 -3.99
N LEU A 152 -5.04 -8.30 -4.63
CA LEU A 152 -4.94 -8.14 -6.08
C LEU A 152 -3.55 -8.49 -6.62
N THR A 153 -2.52 -8.30 -5.80
CA THR A 153 -1.13 -8.67 -6.10
C THR A 153 -0.75 -10.06 -5.55
N ASN A 154 -1.74 -10.84 -5.09
CA ASN A 154 -1.53 -12.17 -4.49
C ASN A 154 -0.47 -12.19 -3.38
N GLY A 155 -0.46 -11.13 -2.55
CA GLY A 155 0.47 -10.93 -1.45
C GLY A 155 1.87 -10.47 -1.86
N ARG A 156 2.08 -10.09 -3.13
CA ARG A 156 3.37 -9.64 -3.67
C ARG A 156 3.33 -8.24 -4.31
N PRO A 157 2.83 -7.19 -3.63
CA PRO A 157 2.96 -5.85 -4.19
C PRO A 157 4.41 -5.42 -4.21
N PHE A 158 4.79 -4.60 -5.18
CA PHE A 158 6.07 -3.89 -5.17
C PHE A 158 5.97 -2.64 -4.29
N PHE A 159 6.84 -2.52 -3.29
CA PHE A 159 6.80 -1.42 -2.30
C PHE A 159 8.07 -0.58 -2.24
N LYS A 160 9.12 -0.99 -2.96
CA LYS A 160 10.34 -0.19 -3.06
C LYS A 160 10.03 1.16 -3.74
N ARG A 161 10.87 2.16 -3.48
CA ARG A 161 10.74 3.51 -4.06
C ARG A 161 9.35 4.12 -3.79
N SER A 162 8.81 3.84 -2.59
CA SER A 162 7.48 4.27 -2.13
C SER A 162 6.32 3.81 -3.01
N ALA A 163 6.48 2.77 -3.83
CA ALA A 163 5.41 2.27 -4.69
C ALA A 163 4.18 1.85 -3.87
N PHE A 164 3.01 2.38 -4.23
CA PHE A 164 1.75 2.07 -3.55
C PHE A 164 0.54 2.40 -4.43
N PHE A 165 -0.62 1.83 -4.09
CA PHE A 165 -1.87 2.05 -4.81
C PHE A 165 -2.23 3.54 -4.96
N GLY A 166 -2.08 4.35 -3.91
CA GLY A 166 -2.40 5.77 -4.04
C GLY A 166 -1.76 6.68 -3.01
N LYS A 167 -1.82 7.97 -3.28
CA LYS A 167 -1.29 9.02 -2.38
C LYS A 167 -2.45 9.69 -1.64
N PRO A 168 -2.51 9.61 -0.29
CA PRO A 168 -3.54 10.30 0.46
C PRO A 168 -3.21 11.79 0.58
N VAL A 169 -4.25 12.60 0.43
CA VAL A 169 -4.20 14.05 0.63
C VAL A 169 -5.42 14.50 1.40
N TYR A 170 -5.21 15.35 2.40
CA TYR A 170 -6.30 16.01 3.12
C TYR A 170 -6.53 17.42 2.59
N LEU A 171 -7.75 17.68 2.12
CA LEU A 171 -8.19 18.99 1.66
C LEU A 171 -8.70 19.79 2.87
N GLN A 172 -8.01 20.85 3.22
CA GLN A 172 -8.46 21.79 4.26
C GLN A 172 -9.50 22.77 3.70
N GLU A 173 -10.16 23.53 4.57
CA GLU A 173 -11.23 24.47 4.19
C GLU A 173 -10.85 25.43 3.05
N GLY A 174 -9.58 25.89 2.99
CA GLY A 174 -9.08 26.77 1.92
C GLY A 174 -8.61 26.05 0.65
N GLY A 175 -8.57 24.71 0.65
CA GLY A 175 -8.25 23.87 -0.51
C GLY A 175 -9.42 23.73 -1.51
N PRO A 176 -9.22 23.03 -2.63
CA PRO A 176 -10.28 22.79 -3.61
C PRO A 176 -11.43 21.97 -2.99
N GLN A 177 -12.63 22.55 -2.91
CA GLN A 177 -13.80 21.88 -2.31
C GLN A 177 -14.81 21.37 -3.36
N ARG A 178 -14.72 21.88 -4.59
CA ARG A 178 -15.59 21.46 -5.69
C ARG A 178 -14.84 20.55 -6.64
N LEU A 179 -15.54 19.60 -7.27
CA LEU A 179 -14.94 18.65 -8.23
C LEU A 179 -14.23 19.39 -9.37
N GLY A 180 -14.84 20.43 -9.94
CA GLY A 180 -14.21 21.22 -10.99
C GLY A 180 -12.94 21.96 -10.53
N GLN A 181 -12.87 22.38 -9.25
CA GLN A 181 -11.65 22.97 -8.69
C GLN A 181 -10.58 21.90 -8.45
N LEU A 182 -11.01 20.72 -7.99
CA LEU A 182 -10.13 19.61 -7.69
C LEU A 182 -9.51 19.02 -8.95
N SER A 183 -10.27 18.91 -10.06
CA SER A 183 -9.71 18.51 -11.36
C SER A 183 -8.62 19.47 -11.82
N VAL A 184 -8.88 20.78 -11.83
CA VAL A 184 -7.85 21.79 -12.21
C VAL A 184 -6.62 21.69 -11.31
N PHE A 185 -6.82 21.54 -9.99
CA PHE A 185 -5.70 21.38 -9.06
C PHE A 185 -4.89 20.12 -9.33
N HIS A 186 -5.57 19.01 -9.61
CA HIS A 186 -4.92 17.73 -9.85
C HIS A 186 -4.18 17.71 -11.20
N ASP A 187 -4.71 18.38 -12.22
CA ASP A 187 -4.02 18.58 -13.50
C ASP A 187 -2.73 19.40 -13.30
N ASP A 188 -2.82 20.53 -12.57
CA ASP A 188 -1.66 21.36 -12.21
C ASP A 188 -0.61 20.53 -11.44
N LEU A 189 -1.04 19.72 -10.46
CA LEU A 189 -0.18 18.82 -9.71
C LEU A 189 0.48 17.77 -10.59
N SER A 190 -0.27 17.18 -11.52
CA SER A 190 0.23 16.15 -12.41
C SER A 190 1.30 16.70 -13.36
N LEU A 191 1.04 17.88 -13.93
CA LEU A 191 2.03 18.60 -14.76
C LEU A 191 3.29 18.95 -13.95
N TYR A 192 3.11 19.43 -12.71
CA TYR A 192 4.23 19.76 -11.83
C TYR A 192 5.11 18.55 -11.53
N VAL A 193 4.51 17.45 -11.07
CA VAL A 193 5.26 16.22 -10.71
C VAL A 193 5.95 15.63 -11.94
N THR A 194 5.29 15.64 -13.10
CA THR A 194 5.87 15.16 -14.37
C THR A 194 7.07 15.99 -14.79
N ALA A 195 6.95 17.32 -14.77
CA ALA A 195 8.03 18.22 -15.16
C ALA A 195 9.27 18.05 -14.27
N HIS A 196 9.08 17.72 -12.99
CA HIS A 196 10.16 17.56 -12.03
C HIS A 196 10.71 16.13 -11.93
N ALA A 197 10.20 15.17 -12.71
CA ALA A 197 10.78 13.82 -12.80
C ALA A 197 12.18 13.80 -13.44
N GLU A 198 12.52 14.82 -14.24
CA GLU A 198 13.82 14.96 -14.89
C GLU A 198 14.83 15.78 -14.07
N ASP A 199 14.42 16.29 -12.90
CA ASP A 199 15.33 17.04 -12.05
C ASP A 199 16.47 16.16 -11.53
N LEU A 200 17.69 16.69 -11.62
CA LEU A 200 18.87 16.03 -11.08
C LEU A 200 18.81 16.00 -9.55
N VAL A 201 18.89 14.79 -9.00
CA VAL A 201 18.93 14.58 -7.56
C VAL A 201 20.17 13.83 -7.12
N GLU A 202 20.64 14.22 -5.93
CA GLU A 202 21.67 13.50 -5.20
C GLU A 202 21.04 12.90 -3.93
N PHE A 203 21.09 11.58 -3.80
CA PHE A 203 20.75 10.92 -2.55
C PHE A 203 21.94 10.94 -1.59
N ARG A 204 21.76 11.55 -0.42
CA ARG A 204 22.78 11.59 0.63
C ARG A 204 22.46 10.63 1.77
N ARG A 205 23.50 9.93 2.22
CA ARG A 205 23.45 9.02 3.36
C ARG A 205 23.20 9.80 4.64
N TRP A 206 22.05 9.59 5.29
CA TRP A 206 21.77 10.18 6.60
C TRP A 206 22.33 9.30 7.71
N THR A 207 23.24 9.86 8.53
CA THR A 207 23.65 9.35 9.86
C THR A 207 23.99 7.85 9.98
N GLY A 208 24.71 7.27 9.02
CA GLY A 208 25.34 5.94 9.19
C GLY A 208 24.51 4.72 8.74
N GLU A 209 23.25 4.88 8.32
CA GLU A 209 22.48 3.78 7.70
C GLU A 209 22.67 3.74 6.18
N MET A 210 22.56 2.56 5.56
CA MET A 210 22.75 2.38 4.10
C MET A 210 21.64 3.10 3.32
N PRO A 211 21.95 3.82 2.24
CA PRO A 211 20.94 4.17 1.24
C PRO A 211 20.37 2.88 0.62
N PRO A 212 19.25 2.94 -0.12
CA PRO A 212 18.82 1.81 -0.95
C PRO A 212 19.99 1.28 -1.75
N GLU A 213 20.12 -0.04 -1.86
CA GLU A 213 21.18 -0.67 -2.66
C GLU A 213 21.21 -0.15 -4.10
N ASP A 214 20.05 0.27 -4.61
CA ASP A 214 19.86 0.79 -5.97
C ASP A 214 20.22 2.29 -6.10
N ASP A 215 20.16 3.04 -5.00
CA ASP A 215 20.41 4.48 -4.98
C ASP A 215 21.86 4.72 -4.53
N ILE A 216 22.80 4.67 -5.47
CA ILE A 216 24.22 4.88 -5.18
C ILE A 216 24.40 6.27 -4.54
N PRO A 217 24.78 6.36 -3.25
CA PRO A 217 24.87 7.63 -2.56
C PRO A 217 25.94 8.51 -3.21
N GLY A 218 25.63 9.78 -3.38
CA GLY A 218 26.53 10.74 -4.03
C GLY A 218 26.57 10.63 -5.56
N LYS A 219 25.85 9.68 -6.18
CA LYS A 219 25.55 9.75 -7.61
C LYS A 219 24.52 10.86 -7.82
N VAL A 220 24.65 11.57 -8.93
CA VAL A 220 23.69 12.59 -9.38
C VAL A 220 23.06 12.08 -10.66
N GLN A 221 21.75 11.91 -10.67
CA GLN A 221 20.98 11.52 -11.84
C GLN A 221 19.52 11.97 -11.69
N PRO A 222 18.72 12.00 -12.77
CA PRO A 222 17.29 12.28 -12.69
C PRO A 222 16.54 11.33 -11.75
N TRP A 223 15.41 11.78 -11.18
CA TRP A 223 14.53 10.91 -10.38
C TRP A 223 14.15 9.62 -11.12
N ARG A 224 13.88 9.73 -12.42
CA ARG A 224 13.50 8.59 -13.27
C ARG A 224 14.56 7.49 -13.32
N GLU A 225 15.84 7.86 -13.33
CA GLU A 225 16.97 6.93 -13.32
C GLU A 225 17.17 6.23 -11.96
N TYR A 226 16.53 6.75 -10.90
CA TYR A 226 16.39 6.07 -9.60
C TYR A 226 15.10 5.25 -9.49
N GLY A 227 14.30 5.15 -10.56
CA GLY A 227 13.03 4.44 -10.57
C GLY A 227 11.89 5.18 -9.86
N TYR A 228 11.95 6.52 -9.81
CA TYR A 228 10.86 7.37 -9.35
C TYR A 228 10.23 8.08 -10.57
N PHE A 229 8.99 7.73 -10.89
CA PHE A 229 8.26 8.32 -12.02
C PHE A 229 6.76 8.42 -11.70
N MET A 230 6.04 9.15 -12.54
CA MET A 230 4.58 9.22 -12.46
C MET A 230 3.99 7.94 -13.05
N CYS A 231 3.17 7.21 -12.28
CA CYS A 231 2.51 6.02 -12.81
C CYS A 231 1.50 6.40 -13.89
N HIS A 232 1.21 5.42 -14.75
CA HIS A 232 0.46 5.61 -15.98
C HIS A 232 -0.98 6.11 -15.74
N LEU A 233 -1.62 5.76 -14.62
CA LEU A 233 -2.98 6.19 -14.31
C LEU A 233 -3.08 7.51 -13.53
N PHE A 234 -1.95 8.04 -13.04
CA PHE A 234 -1.94 9.08 -12.02
C PHE A 234 -2.62 10.37 -12.46
N CYS A 235 -2.43 10.78 -13.72
CA CYS A 235 -3.02 12.01 -14.24
C CYS A 235 -4.42 11.82 -14.82
N SER A 236 -4.85 10.58 -15.08
CA SER A 236 -6.12 10.26 -15.74
C SER A 236 -7.29 10.09 -14.77
N LEU A 237 -6.99 9.66 -13.54
CA LEU A 237 -8.02 9.24 -12.58
C LEU A 237 -7.60 9.51 -11.13
N TYR A 238 -8.56 9.95 -10.32
CA TYR A 238 -8.38 10.07 -8.88
C TYR A 238 -9.63 9.66 -8.09
N LEU A 239 -9.44 9.40 -6.79
CA LEU A 239 -10.49 9.07 -5.85
C LEU A 239 -10.79 10.25 -4.93
N VAL A 240 -12.06 10.41 -4.56
CA VAL A 240 -12.51 11.38 -3.54
C VAL A 240 -13.28 10.67 -2.44
N VAL A 241 -12.81 10.86 -1.21
CA VAL A 241 -13.49 10.51 0.04
C VAL A 241 -14.24 11.75 0.51
N ASP A 242 -15.54 11.80 0.21
CA ASP A 242 -16.42 12.92 0.48
C ASP A 242 -17.30 12.66 1.70
N LYS A 243 -18.15 13.63 2.07
CA LYS A 243 -19.01 13.54 3.26
C LYS A 243 -20.04 12.39 3.22
N GLN A 244 -20.23 11.76 2.06
CA GLN A 244 -21.11 10.59 1.89
C GLN A 244 -20.33 9.28 1.85
N SER A 245 -19.00 9.33 1.89
CA SER A 245 -18.17 8.14 1.80
C SER A 245 -18.39 7.18 2.96
N TYR A 246 -18.64 7.71 4.15
CA TYR A 246 -18.88 6.89 5.34
C TYR A 246 -20.34 6.98 5.77
N PRO A 247 -21.08 5.87 5.88
CA PRO A 247 -22.47 5.91 6.29
C PRO A 247 -22.60 6.34 7.77
N LEU A 248 -23.38 7.40 8.04
CA LEU A 248 -23.71 7.90 9.39
C LEU A 248 -24.36 6.84 10.30
N THR A 249 -24.86 5.74 9.74
CA THR A 249 -25.45 4.61 10.47
C THR A 249 -24.43 3.69 11.13
N ALA A 250 -23.13 3.94 10.98
CA ALA A 250 -22.11 3.39 11.84
C ALA A 250 -22.25 4.01 13.25
N GLY A 251 -23.28 3.58 13.99
CA GLY A 251 -23.42 3.90 15.40
C GLY A 251 -22.20 3.40 16.19
N PRO A 252 -21.98 3.89 17.42
CA PRO A 252 -20.90 3.36 18.26
C PRO A 252 -21.07 1.84 18.36
N TYR A 253 -20.03 1.09 17.96
CA TYR A 253 -20.04 -0.36 18.10
C TYR A 253 -20.19 -0.70 19.58
N ASP A 254 -21.35 -1.26 19.94
CA ASP A 254 -21.57 -1.84 21.26
C ASP A 254 -20.72 -3.10 21.36
N ASN A 255 -19.53 -2.94 21.96
CA ASN A 255 -18.60 -4.03 22.24
C ASN A 255 -19.35 -5.15 22.97
N PRO A 256 -19.56 -6.34 22.36
CA PRO A 256 -20.42 -7.36 22.93
C PRO A 256 -19.87 -7.76 24.30
N ARG A 257 -20.65 -7.51 25.35
CA ARG A 257 -20.22 -7.82 26.72
C ARG A 257 -20.02 -9.32 26.85
N GLY A 258 -18.80 -9.75 27.17
CA GLY A 258 -18.50 -11.16 27.51
C GLY A 258 -17.52 -11.85 26.56
N LEU A 259 -17.27 -11.31 25.36
CA LEU A 259 -16.25 -11.86 24.47
C LEU A 259 -14.84 -11.47 24.95
N ARG A 260 -13.93 -12.45 24.99
CA ARG A 260 -12.52 -12.27 25.39
C ARG A 260 -11.60 -12.91 24.36
N GLY A 261 -10.35 -12.45 24.32
CA GLY A 261 -9.32 -13.04 23.47
C GLY A 261 -9.69 -13.03 22.00
N TYR A 262 -9.52 -14.17 21.34
CA TYR A 262 -9.57 -14.33 19.88
C TYR A 262 -10.98 -14.11 19.28
N ASP A 263 -12.04 -14.56 19.95
CA ASP A 263 -13.42 -14.40 19.46
C ASP A 263 -13.81 -12.92 19.36
N ARG A 264 -13.36 -12.11 20.33
CA ARG A 264 -13.55 -10.65 20.29
C ARG A 264 -12.77 -10.01 19.14
N ILE A 265 -11.61 -10.57 18.77
CA ILE A 265 -10.81 -10.05 17.64
C ILE A 265 -11.56 -10.28 16.34
N HIS A 266 -12.00 -11.51 16.10
CA HIS A 266 -12.78 -11.90 14.92
C HIS A 266 -14.08 -11.12 14.75
N ASP A 267 -14.90 -11.01 15.79
CA ASP A 267 -16.19 -10.32 15.68
C ASP A 267 -16.04 -8.83 15.32
N MET A 268 -15.00 -8.19 15.84
CA MET A 268 -14.71 -6.80 15.54
C MET A 268 -14.08 -6.61 14.16
N GLU A 269 -13.31 -7.57 13.70
CA GLU A 269 -12.79 -7.57 12.34
C GLU A 269 -13.93 -7.67 11.33
N HIS A 270 -14.86 -8.60 11.52
CA HIS A 270 -16.08 -8.70 10.72
C HIS A 270 -16.95 -7.46 10.78
N TYR A 271 -17.01 -6.78 11.93
CA TYR A 271 -17.70 -5.50 12.04
C TYR A 271 -17.04 -4.43 11.15
N THR A 272 -15.72 -4.24 11.29
CA THR A 272 -14.96 -3.28 10.49
C THR A 272 -15.06 -3.58 8.99
N GLU A 273 -15.03 -4.86 8.61
CA GLU A 273 -15.25 -5.28 7.22
C GLU A 273 -16.63 -4.89 6.69
N ARG A 274 -17.69 -5.13 7.47
CA ARG A 274 -19.06 -4.76 7.09
C ARG A 274 -19.23 -3.25 6.97
N GLU A 275 -18.58 -2.50 7.85
CA GLU A 275 -18.60 -1.04 7.83
C GLU A 275 -17.91 -0.50 6.57
N LEU A 276 -16.72 -1.03 6.24
CA LEU A 276 -15.96 -0.61 5.06
C LEU A 276 -16.53 -1.14 3.73
N ASP A 277 -17.25 -2.26 3.72
CA ASP A 277 -18.01 -2.73 2.54
C ASP A 277 -19.13 -1.75 2.15
N GLN A 278 -19.60 -0.92 3.09
CA GLN A 278 -20.56 0.14 2.83
C GLN A 278 -19.90 1.49 2.51
N CYS A 279 -18.57 1.59 2.68
CA CYS A 279 -17.84 2.80 2.34
C CYS A 279 -17.93 3.04 0.83
N THR A 280 -18.32 4.25 0.44
CA THR A 280 -18.36 4.67 -0.95
C THR A 280 -17.29 5.73 -1.23
N VAL A 281 -16.88 5.85 -2.48
CA VAL A 281 -15.97 6.89 -2.94
C VAL A 281 -16.41 7.38 -4.30
N LEU A 282 -15.96 8.56 -4.69
CA LEU A 282 -16.08 9.03 -6.06
C LEU A 282 -14.83 8.63 -6.83
N LEU A 283 -15.03 8.01 -7.98
CA LEU A 283 -14.02 7.92 -9.03
C LEU A 283 -14.23 9.11 -9.97
N VAL A 284 -13.17 9.87 -10.23
CA VAL A 284 -13.24 11.06 -11.09
C VAL A 284 -12.17 10.94 -12.16
N LYS A 285 -12.60 10.94 -13.42
CA LYS A 285 -11.69 11.01 -14.56
C LYS A 285 -11.35 12.47 -14.88
N THR A 286 -10.10 12.74 -15.22
CA THR A 286 -9.62 14.09 -15.56
C THR A 286 -9.86 14.44 -17.02
N GLY A 287 -9.84 13.42 -17.90
CA GLY A 287 -9.83 13.58 -19.35
C GLY A 287 -8.41 13.64 -19.94
N ASP A 288 -7.37 13.62 -19.09
CA ASP A 288 -5.99 13.42 -19.53
C ASP A 288 -5.71 11.92 -19.71
N ASP A 289 -6.22 11.38 -20.83
CA ASP A 289 -6.20 9.94 -21.11
C ASP A 289 -5.43 9.61 -22.41
N ALA A 290 -4.76 10.60 -23.02
CA ALA A 290 -4.19 10.46 -24.36
C ALA A 290 -3.03 9.46 -24.44
N HIS A 291 -2.35 9.22 -23.32
CA HIS A 291 -1.28 8.23 -23.17
C HIS A 291 -1.78 6.83 -22.84
N LEU A 292 -3.05 6.66 -22.47
CA LEU A 292 -3.64 5.36 -22.14
C LEU A 292 -3.97 4.55 -23.41
N SER A 293 -4.09 3.24 -23.25
CA SER A 293 -4.52 2.30 -24.31
C SER A 293 -5.91 2.65 -24.86
N SER A 294 -6.75 3.24 -24.02
CA SER A 294 -8.06 3.79 -24.36
C SER A 294 -8.51 4.78 -23.30
N PRO A 295 -9.36 5.77 -23.65
CA PRO A 295 -9.95 6.68 -22.66
C PRO A 295 -10.66 5.96 -21.52
N VAL A 296 -10.59 6.54 -20.32
CA VAL A 296 -11.25 5.98 -19.12
C VAL A 296 -12.76 6.07 -19.29
N THR A 297 -13.43 4.93 -19.15
CA THR A 297 -14.90 4.83 -19.20
C THR A 297 -15.46 4.15 -17.96
N PHE A 298 -16.55 4.70 -17.44
CA PHE A 298 -17.30 4.13 -16.32
C PHE A 298 -18.47 3.25 -16.76
N ASN A 299 -18.67 3.05 -18.07
CA ASN A 299 -19.74 2.20 -18.60
C ASN A 299 -19.79 0.80 -17.98
N PRO A 300 -18.66 0.08 -17.80
CA PRO A 300 -18.68 -1.22 -17.15
C PRO A 300 -19.29 -1.20 -15.74
N LEU A 301 -19.09 -0.12 -14.99
CA LEU A 301 -19.64 0.05 -13.65
C LEU A 301 -21.16 0.28 -13.69
N PHE A 302 -21.67 1.00 -14.70
CA PHE A 302 -23.10 1.18 -14.91
C PHE A 302 -23.78 -0.11 -15.39
N GLU A 303 -23.18 -0.83 -16.34
CA GLU A 303 -23.70 -2.08 -16.88
C GLU A 303 -23.77 -3.18 -15.82
N ALA A 304 -22.77 -3.24 -14.94
CA ALA A 304 -22.75 -4.17 -13.81
C ALA A 304 -23.67 -3.76 -12.64
N GLY A 305 -24.32 -2.59 -12.72
CA GLY A 305 -25.16 -2.07 -11.62
C GLY A 305 -24.37 -1.71 -10.36
N LEU A 306 -23.07 -1.43 -10.49
CA LEU A 306 -22.17 -1.07 -9.39
C LEU A 306 -22.11 0.44 -9.16
N ALA A 307 -22.44 1.23 -10.18
CA ALA A 307 -22.53 2.67 -10.11
C ALA A 307 -23.72 3.14 -9.25
N MET A 308 -23.45 4.06 -8.34
CA MET A 308 -24.40 4.69 -7.42
C MET A 308 -24.60 6.16 -7.81
N HIS A 309 -25.65 6.79 -7.29
CA HIS A 309 -25.88 8.21 -7.51
C HIS A 309 -24.78 9.05 -6.84
N VAL A 310 -24.19 9.99 -7.58
CA VAL A 310 -23.08 10.84 -7.10
C VAL A 310 -23.53 11.72 -5.93
N ASN A 311 -24.77 12.23 -5.97
CA ASN A 311 -25.39 13.04 -4.91
C ASN A 311 -24.56 14.28 -4.52
N ARG A 312 -24.03 15.02 -5.49
CA ARG A 312 -23.28 16.25 -5.23
C ARG A 312 -23.90 17.45 -5.93
N ASP A 313 -23.99 18.55 -5.20
CA ASP A 313 -24.60 19.79 -5.71
C ASP A 313 -23.74 20.48 -6.77
N ASP A 314 -22.42 20.21 -6.77
CA ASP A 314 -21.46 20.72 -7.75
C ASP A 314 -21.26 19.76 -8.94
N TYR A 315 -22.11 18.74 -9.09
CA TYR A 315 -22.08 17.80 -10.20
C TYR A 315 -23.46 17.62 -10.82
N SER A 316 -23.60 17.98 -12.10
CA SER A 316 -24.88 17.90 -12.82
C SER A 316 -25.09 16.61 -13.60
N GLY A 317 -24.11 15.69 -13.61
CA GLY A 317 -24.13 14.49 -14.45
C GLY A 317 -24.00 14.78 -15.94
N GLY A 318 -23.59 13.75 -16.70
CA GLY A 318 -23.67 13.70 -18.15
C GLY A 318 -24.54 12.51 -18.61
N PRO A 319 -24.71 12.30 -19.93
CA PRO A 319 -25.05 10.99 -20.45
C PRO A 319 -24.09 9.92 -19.90
N LYS A 320 -24.54 8.66 -19.70
CA LYS A 320 -23.70 7.59 -19.13
C LYS A 320 -22.32 7.47 -19.81
N ASP A 321 -22.28 7.61 -21.13
CA ASP A 321 -21.07 7.50 -21.94
C ASP A 321 -20.11 8.69 -21.77
N GLU A 322 -20.58 9.81 -21.24
CA GLU A 322 -19.83 11.04 -20.98
C GLU A 322 -19.63 11.31 -19.49
N GLU A 323 -20.03 10.37 -18.63
CA GLU A 323 -19.94 10.56 -17.18
C GLU A 323 -18.47 10.72 -16.77
N THR A 324 -18.18 11.84 -16.10
CA THR A 324 -16.85 12.18 -15.59
C THR A 324 -16.63 11.79 -14.14
N VAL A 325 -17.71 11.48 -13.42
CA VAL A 325 -17.67 11.14 -12.00
C VAL A 325 -18.65 10.01 -11.74
N VAL A 326 -18.20 8.95 -11.05
CA VAL A 326 -19.09 7.88 -10.61
C VAL A 326 -18.90 7.59 -9.13
N ARG A 327 -20.00 7.38 -8.40
CA ARG A 327 -19.93 6.87 -7.02
C ARG A 327 -19.96 5.36 -7.05
N VAL A 328 -19.05 4.72 -6.33
CA VAL A 328 -19.01 3.26 -6.17
C VAL A 328 -18.58 2.89 -4.74
N LYS A 329 -18.73 1.62 -4.37
CA LYS A 329 -18.10 1.09 -3.16
C LYS A 329 -16.57 1.19 -3.24
N LEU A 330 -15.89 1.36 -2.10
CA LEU A 330 -14.43 1.47 -2.04
C LEU A 330 -13.72 0.26 -2.68
N GLY A 331 -14.16 -0.96 -2.37
CA GLY A 331 -13.59 -2.17 -2.99
C GLY A 331 -13.78 -2.23 -4.50
N THR A 332 -14.91 -1.72 -5.02
CA THR A 332 -15.15 -1.61 -6.46
C THR A 332 -14.19 -0.60 -7.09
N ALA A 333 -13.94 0.54 -6.45
CA ALA A 333 -12.99 1.53 -6.96
C ALA A 333 -11.56 0.97 -7.05
N VAL A 334 -11.08 0.30 -6.00
CA VAL A 334 -9.74 -0.30 -5.99
C VAL A 334 -9.58 -1.34 -7.10
N ARG A 335 -10.58 -2.21 -7.29
CA ARG A 335 -10.58 -3.21 -8.36
C ARG A 335 -10.64 -2.58 -9.74
N PHE A 336 -11.46 -1.55 -9.93
CA PHE A 336 -11.54 -0.84 -11.20
C PHE A 336 -10.19 -0.22 -11.60
N VAL A 337 -9.51 0.47 -10.69
CA VAL A 337 -8.16 1.02 -10.93
C VAL A 337 -7.17 -0.10 -11.27
N TRP A 338 -7.23 -1.22 -10.54
CA TRP A 338 -6.36 -2.37 -10.80
C TRP A 338 -6.60 -2.99 -12.19
N GLU A 339 -7.86 -3.18 -12.58
CA GLU A 339 -8.23 -3.72 -13.89
C GLU A 339 -7.75 -2.81 -15.03
N LEU A 340 -7.86 -1.48 -14.86
CA LEU A 340 -7.26 -0.53 -15.78
C LEU A 340 -5.74 -0.72 -15.85
N LEU A 341 -5.05 -0.78 -14.70
CA LEU A 341 -3.60 -0.98 -14.68
C LEU A 341 -3.16 -2.27 -15.39
N GLN A 342 -3.90 -3.38 -15.21
CA GLN A 342 -3.58 -4.62 -15.92
C GLN A 342 -3.75 -4.46 -17.44
N LYS A 343 -4.83 -3.82 -17.88
CA LYS A 343 -5.06 -3.54 -19.29
C LYS A 343 -3.93 -2.69 -19.90
N GLU A 344 -3.47 -1.68 -19.18
CA GLU A 344 -2.36 -0.83 -19.63
C GLU A 344 -1.06 -1.63 -19.71
N LYS A 345 -0.77 -2.50 -18.73
CA LYS A 345 0.39 -3.42 -18.78
C LYS A 345 0.34 -4.38 -19.97
N GLU A 346 -0.84 -4.89 -20.31
CA GLU A 346 -1.04 -5.76 -21.49
C GLU A 346 -0.89 -5.00 -22.81
N SER A 347 -1.06 -3.67 -22.80
CA SER A 347 -1.04 -2.82 -23.99
C SER A 347 0.33 -2.18 -24.26
N PHE A 348 1.14 -1.97 -23.22
CA PHE A 348 2.43 -1.28 -23.29
C PHE A 348 3.59 -2.14 -22.79
N GLU A 349 4.49 -2.52 -23.70
CA GLU A 349 5.69 -3.33 -23.41
C GLU A 349 6.59 -2.72 -22.32
N GLU A 350 6.69 -1.39 -22.28
CA GLU A 350 7.47 -0.67 -21.26
C GLU A 350 6.92 -0.92 -19.84
N LEU A 351 5.59 -0.91 -19.68
CA LEU A 351 4.93 -1.15 -18.40
C LEU A 351 5.04 -2.63 -17.97
N GLU A 352 4.96 -3.54 -18.93
CA GLU A 352 5.19 -4.97 -18.69
C GLU A 352 6.64 -5.22 -18.25
N THR A 353 7.61 -4.69 -18.99
CA THR A 353 9.04 -4.82 -18.69
C THR A 353 9.35 -4.30 -17.29
N GLN A 354 8.81 -3.13 -16.94
CA GLN A 354 8.99 -2.55 -15.61
C GLN A 354 8.39 -3.43 -14.51
N ALA A 355 7.20 -4.00 -14.73
CA ALA A 355 6.58 -4.92 -13.77
C ALA A 355 7.40 -6.20 -13.60
N GLN A 356 7.96 -6.74 -14.67
CA GLN A 356 8.86 -7.92 -14.63
C GLN A 356 10.14 -7.60 -13.85
N MET A 357 10.78 -6.46 -14.11
CA MET A 357 11.96 -6.01 -13.36
C MET A 357 11.68 -5.93 -11.85
N TRP A 358 10.52 -5.39 -11.46
CA TRP A 358 10.10 -5.32 -10.06
C TRP A 358 9.88 -6.71 -9.43
N GLU A 359 9.30 -7.64 -10.18
CA GLU A 359 9.13 -9.02 -9.71
C GLU A 359 10.48 -9.76 -9.57
N GLU A 360 11.39 -9.59 -10.53
CA GLU A 360 12.75 -10.14 -10.47
C GLU A 360 13.52 -9.62 -9.25
N GLU A 361 13.43 -8.32 -8.99
CA GLU A 361 14.06 -7.67 -7.84
C GLU A 361 13.54 -8.26 -6.51
N GLN A 362 12.23 -8.48 -6.39
CA GLN A 362 11.64 -9.13 -5.21
C GLN A 362 12.03 -10.60 -5.09
N ASN A 363 12.07 -11.34 -6.21
CA ASN A 363 12.49 -12.74 -6.21
C ASN A 363 13.96 -12.85 -5.81
N SER A 364 14.83 -11.94 -6.24
CA SER A 364 16.23 -11.94 -5.78
C SER A 364 16.34 -11.75 -4.28
N LEU A 365 15.55 -10.85 -3.68
CA LEU A 365 15.53 -10.66 -2.22
C LEU A 365 15.05 -11.91 -1.48
N LEU A 366 14.03 -12.58 -2.02
CA LEU A 366 13.55 -13.85 -1.49
C LEU A 366 14.64 -14.91 -1.53
N GLU A 367 15.34 -15.07 -2.65
CA GLU A 367 16.39 -16.09 -2.78
C GLU A 367 17.55 -15.82 -1.82
N THR A 368 18.03 -14.58 -1.69
CA THR A 368 19.03 -14.22 -0.68
C THR A 368 18.55 -14.52 0.75
N TRP A 369 17.31 -14.19 1.07
CA TRP A 369 16.74 -14.50 2.39
C TRP A 369 16.64 -16.02 2.62
N LEU A 370 16.26 -16.78 1.61
CA LEU A 370 16.19 -18.25 1.68
C LEU A 370 17.56 -18.86 1.91
N GLU A 371 18.59 -18.42 1.17
CA GLU A 371 19.98 -18.86 1.35
C GLU A 371 20.44 -18.63 2.79
N ASP A 372 20.16 -17.45 3.36
CA ASP A 372 20.48 -17.14 4.75
C ASP A 372 19.73 -18.03 5.75
N VAL A 373 18.43 -18.28 5.53
CA VAL A 373 17.63 -19.17 6.39
C VAL A 373 18.21 -20.58 6.35
N MET A 374 18.54 -21.09 5.16
CA MET A 374 19.11 -22.43 4.98
C MET A 374 20.49 -22.55 5.63
N SER A 375 21.36 -21.57 5.41
CA SER A 375 22.68 -21.47 6.05
C SER A 375 22.57 -21.47 7.58
N HIS A 376 21.62 -20.72 8.14
CA HIS A 376 21.37 -20.74 9.58
C HIS A 376 20.83 -22.09 10.07
N CYS A 377 19.96 -22.75 9.29
CA CYS A 377 19.49 -24.10 9.63
C CYS A 377 20.62 -25.13 9.65
N ASP A 378 21.65 -24.98 8.81
CA ASP A 378 22.83 -25.85 8.84
C ASP A 378 23.66 -25.62 10.13
N GLU A 379 23.66 -24.41 10.68
CA GLU A 379 24.34 -24.08 11.93
C GLU A 379 23.59 -24.56 13.18
N ILE A 380 22.28 -24.28 13.28
CA ILE A 380 21.50 -24.50 14.51
C ILE A 380 20.53 -25.67 14.42
N GLY A 381 20.31 -26.24 13.24
CA GLY A 381 19.32 -27.28 12.97
C GLY A 381 17.95 -26.74 12.56
N VAL A 382 17.28 -27.48 11.66
CA VAL A 382 15.95 -27.18 11.06
C VAL A 382 14.87 -26.84 12.11
N ASP A 383 14.81 -27.57 13.22
CA ASP A 383 13.78 -27.36 14.25
C ASP A 383 14.08 -26.18 15.19
N ASN A 384 15.29 -25.63 15.14
CA ASN A 384 15.71 -24.50 15.98
C ASN A 384 15.60 -23.16 15.25
N ASN A 385 15.50 -23.14 13.92
CA ASN A 385 15.17 -21.94 13.15
C ASN A 385 13.64 -21.76 13.08
N ASP A 386 13.11 -20.61 13.49
CA ASP A 386 11.66 -20.36 13.55
C ASP A 386 10.98 -20.48 12.18
N HIS A 387 11.57 -19.89 11.14
CA HIS A 387 10.99 -19.91 9.80
C HIS A 387 10.88 -21.32 9.25
N MET A 388 11.96 -22.09 9.38
CA MET A 388 12.00 -23.47 8.93
C MET A 388 11.09 -24.39 9.77
N TRP A 389 11.04 -24.17 11.08
CA TRP A 389 10.19 -24.93 11.99
C TRP A 389 8.71 -24.78 11.62
N VAL A 390 8.24 -23.55 11.35
CA VAL A 390 6.86 -23.30 10.90
C VAL A 390 6.62 -23.81 9.49
N ALA A 391 7.51 -23.51 8.54
CA ALA A 391 7.33 -23.89 7.13
C ALA A 391 7.23 -25.41 6.96
N SER A 392 8.06 -26.18 7.67
CA SER A 392 8.02 -27.64 7.65
C SER A 392 6.67 -28.19 8.13
N ARG A 393 6.09 -27.61 9.18
CA ARG A 393 4.82 -28.06 9.77
C ARG A 393 3.62 -27.65 8.94
N ARG A 394 3.64 -26.43 8.39
CA ARG A 394 2.68 -25.98 7.38
C ARG A 394 2.70 -26.88 6.15
N ALA A 395 3.89 -27.29 5.67
CA ALA A 395 4.03 -28.17 4.52
C ALA A 395 3.40 -29.56 4.78
N ILE A 396 3.66 -30.16 5.96
CA ILE A 396 3.05 -31.43 6.37
C ILE A 396 1.53 -31.30 6.52
N ALA A 397 1.05 -30.22 7.14
CA ALA A 397 -0.39 -29.96 7.26
C ALA A 397 -1.06 -29.85 5.89
N ARG A 398 -0.47 -29.07 4.98
CA ARG A 398 -0.97 -28.91 3.61
C ARG A 398 -0.97 -30.21 2.83
N ALA A 399 0.06 -31.03 2.97
CA ALA A 399 0.11 -32.37 2.36
C ALA A 399 -1.06 -33.27 2.82
N ASN A 400 -1.57 -33.04 4.03
CA ASN A 400 -2.69 -33.74 4.62
C ASN A 400 -4.05 -33.03 4.42
N GLY A 401 -4.11 -31.96 3.60
CA GLY A 401 -5.32 -31.19 3.36
C GLY A 401 -5.81 -30.41 4.58
N LYS A 402 -4.91 -30.06 5.51
CA LYS A 402 -5.22 -29.27 6.72
C LYS A 402 -4.30 -28.05 6.81
N ALA A 403 -4.54 -27.22 7.82
CA ALA A 403 -3.69 -26.09 8.16
C ALA A 403 -3.00 -26.33 9.51
N PHE A 404 -1.76 -25.88 9.64
CA PHE A 404 -0.99 -25.93 10.88
C PHE A 404 -1.34 -24.78 11.83
N ASP A 405 -1.63 -23.61 11.26
CA ASP A 405 -2.02 -22.41 11.99
C ASP A 405 -3.04 -21.61 11.19
N ASN A 406 -3.68 -20.64 11.86
CA ASN A 406 -4.67 -19.78 11.23
C ASN A 406 -4.08 -18.91 10.12
N ASP A 407 -2.80 -18.56 10.18
CA ASP A 407 -2.17 -17.68 9.19
C ASP A 407 -1.87 -18.42 7.87
N GLN A 408 -1.91 -19.76 7.88
CA GLN A 408 -1.89 -20.59 6.68
C GLN A 408 -3.23 -20.56 5.91
N VAL A 409 -4.35 -20.24 6.60
CA VAL A 409 -5.69 -20.12 6.00
C VAL A 409 -6.07 -18.65 5.77
N TYR A 410 -5.84 -17.83 6.78
CA TYR A 410 -6.17 -16.41 6.86
C TYR A 410 -4.89 -15.63 7.20
N PRO A 411 -4.08 -15.26 6.20
CA PRO A 411 -2.83 -14.54 6.43
C PRO A 411 -3.05 -13.29 7.28
N LEU A 412 -2.12 -13.00 8.20
CA LEU A 412 -2.22 -11.85 9.12
C LEU A 412 -2.46 -10.53 8.38
N TRP A 413 -1.78 -10.32 7.26
CA TRP A 413 -1.92 -9.12 6.43
C TRP A 413 -3.31 -8.99 5.79
N GLY A 414 -4.11 -10.07 5.74
CA GLY A 414 -5.49 -10.04 5.28
C GLY A 414 -6.48 -9.48 6.31
N ARG A 415 -6.04 -9.24 7.57
CA ARG A 415 -6.95 -8.95 8.68
C ARG A 415 -7.05 -7.48 9.05
N LEU A 416 -8.19 -6.81 8.81
CA LEU A 416 -8.32 -5.34 8.92
C LEU A 416 -8.11 -4.77 10.33
N ARG A 417 -8.62 -5.42 11.38
CA ARG A 417 -8.55 -4.85 12.75
C ARG A 417 -7.12 -4.76 13.27
N GLN A 418 -6.22 -5.63 12.79
CA GLN A 418 -4.81 -5.58 13.17
C GLN A 418 -4.07 -4.36 12.59
N TRP A 419 -4.74 -3.55 11.77
CA TRP A 419 -4.25 -2.29 11.22
C TRP A 419 -4.56 -1.08 12.12
N ASP A 420 -5.51 -1.20 13.06
CA ASP A 420 -5.96 -0.12 13.95
C ASP A 420 -5.03 0.15 15.15
N LEU A 421 -3.71 0.13 14.94
CA LEU A 421 -2.69 0.45 15.96
C LEU A 421 -1.74 1.52 15.46
#